data_AF-A0A7S0Y7N9-F1
#
_entry.id   AF-A0A7S0Y7N9-F1
#
_cell.length_a   1.000
_cell.length_b   1.000
_cell.length_c   1.000
_cell.angle_alpha   90.00
_cell.angle_beta   90.00
_cell.angle_gamma   90.00
#
_symmetry.space_group_name_H-M   'P 1'
#
loop_
_entity.id
_entity.type
_entity.pdbx_description
1 polymer ?
#
loop_
_entity_poly.entity_id
_entity_poly.type
_entity_poly.pdbx_seq_one_letter_code
_entity_poly.pdbx_strand_id
1 'polypeptide(L)'
;QESNLLDGSMHKAKKVSKHYSRVLNYGEGLETILQSCIDKKFHTTLSLDVGETKEPPIALANTIASKIDAHGGCDYIWISTNENGTDLMVQIAEELMYLDVAGATVKSRLMVDAVNEDVVEDTLFAGVNKYVISDENQIEMLESLADDQGKALLRM
;
A
#
# COMPACT_ATOMS: atom_id res chain seq x y z
N GLN A 1 -49.66 -31.16 -23.25
CA GLN A 1 -49.96 -30.50 -21.96
C GLN A 1 -48.76 -30.77 -21.06
N GLU A 2 -47.68 -30.02 -21.26
CA GLU A 2 -47.37 -28.82 -20.47
C GLU A 2 -47.38 -29.10 -18.96
N SER A 3 -46.19 -29.18 -18.36
CA SER A 3 -45.78 -28.19 -17.34
C SER A 3 -44.33 -28.45 -16.90
N ASN A 4 -43.46 -27.56 -17.36
CA ASN A 4 -42.23 -27.03 -16.76
C ASN A 4 -41.90 -27.49 -15.32
N LEU A 5 -40.74 -28.11 -15.18
CA LEU A 5 -39.91 -28.07 -13.96
C LEU A 5 -38.63 -27.32 -14.32
N LEU A 6 -38.72 -25.99 -14.24
CA LEU A 6 -37.58 -25.10 -14.19
C LEU A 6 -37.37 -24.66 -12.74
N ASP A 7 -36.10 -24.69 -12.37
CA ASP A 7 -35.44 -23.77 -11.48
C ASP A 7 -35.39 -24.08 -9.97
N GLY A 8 -34.20 -23.87 -9.43
CA GLY A 8 -33.81 -24.20 -8.07
C GLY A 8 -32.31 -24.30 -7.85
N SER A 9 -31.46 -23.85 -8.79
CA SER A 9 -30.04 -23.59 -8.47
C SER A 9 -29.85 -22.10 -8.26
N MET A 10 -30.23 -21.61 -7.06
CA MET A 10 -29.74 -20.33 -6.56
C MET A 10 -28.25 -20.46 -6.27
N HIS A 11 -27.41 -20.32 -7.30
CA HIS A 11 -26.07 -19.82 -7.10
C HIS A 11 -26.19 -18.43 -6.49
N LYS A 12 -26.00 -18.34 -5.17
CA LYS A 12 -25.78 -17.06 -4.48
C LYS A 12 -24.57 -16.43 -5.13
N ALA A 13 -24.80 -15.50 -6.06
CA ALA A 13 -23.76 -14.63 -6.57
C ALA A 13 -23.08 -14.00 -5.36
N LYS A 14 -21.80 -14.35 -5.15
CA LYS A 14 -20.96 -13.73 -4.12
C LYS A 14 -21.02 -12.23 -4.43
N LYS A 15 -21.73 -11.47 -3.59
CA LYS A 15 -21.86 -10.03 -3.75
C LYS A 15 -20.44 -9.46 -3.67
N VAL A 16 -19.85 -9.14 -4.81
CA VAL A 16 -18.55 -8.46 -4.88
C VAL A 16 -18.81 -7.09 -4.27
N SER A 17 -18.50 -6.95 -2.98
CA SER A 17 -18.46 -5.65 -2.34
C SER A 17 -17.44 -4.84 -3.13
N LYS A 18 -17.89 -3.77 -3.79
CA LYS A 18 -16.96 -2.81 -4.37
C LYS A 18 -16.27 -2.13 -3.19
N HIS A 19 -15.00 -2.48 -2.97
CA HIS A 19 -14.20 -1.86 -1.94
C HIS A 19 -13.68 -0.55 -2.53
N TYR A 20 -14.24 0.57 -2.06
CA TYR A 20 -13.78 1.88 -2.46
C TYR A 20 -12.65 2.28 -1.52
N SER A 21 -11.42 2.33 -2.06
CA SER A 21 -10.28 2.93 -1.37
C SER A 21 -10.13 4.38 -1.81
N ARG A 22 -9.84 5.26 -0.86
CA ARG A 22 -9.49 6.66 -1.14
C ARG A 22 -8.01 6.87 -0.87
N VAL A 23 -7.29 7.34 -1.88
CA VAL A 23 -5.90 7.80 -1.72
C VAL A 23 -5.93 9.18 -1.07
N LEU A 24 -5.19 9.32 0.03
CA LEU A 24 -5.05 10.53 0.82
C LEU A 24 -3.59 10.95 0.79
N ASN A 25 -3.29 12.14 0.26
CA ASN A 25 -1.92 12.66 0.28
C ASN A 25 -1.55 13.08 1.70
N TYR A 26 -0.36 12.68 2.15
CA TYR A 26 0.20 13.13 3.41
C TYR A 26 0.44 14.64 3.36
N GLY A 27 -0.03 15.37 4.39
CA GLY A 27 0.10 16.82 4.47
C GLY A 27 -0.92 17.46 5.43
N GLU A 28 -1.07 18.77 5.30
CA GLU A 28 -2.02 19.54 6.10
C GLU A 28 -3.47 19.11 5.88
N GLY A 29 -4.26 19.03 6.95
CA GLY A 29 -5.67 18.65 6.90
C GLY A 29 -5.93 17.15 6.74
N LEU A 30 -4.89 16.31 6.71
CA LEU A 30 -5.01 14.85 6.62
C LEU A 30 -5.95 14.27 7.70
N GLU A 31 -5.84 14.75 8.93
CA GLU A 31 -6.62 14.22 10.07
C GLU A 31 -8.13 14.37 9.87
N THR A 32 -8.58 15.55 9.45
CA THR A 32 -9.99 15.82 9.15
C THR A 32 -10.52 14.94 8.03
N ILE A 33 -9.71 14.75 6.98
CA ILE A 33 -10.09 13.93 5.82
C ILE A 33 -10.12 12.45 6.20
N LEU A 34 -9.12 11.99 6.94
CA LEU A 34 -9.00 10.61 7.41
C LEU A 34 -10.18 10.25 8.30
N GLN A 35 -10.53 11.09 9.28
CA GLN A 35 -11.69 10.89 10.14
C GLN A 35 -12.98 10.77 9.32
N SER A 36 -13.18 11.65 8.33
CA SER A 36 -14.36 11.58 7.46
C SER A 36 -14.44 10.29 6.64
N CYS A 37 -13.30 9.73 6.22
CA CYS A 37 -13.25 8.46 5.49
C CYS A 37 -13.58 7.28 6.39
N ILE A 38 -13.06 7.29 7.63
CA ILE A 38 -13.33 6.27 8.64
C ILE A 38 -14.81 6.24 9.01
N ASP A 39 -15.42 7.40 9.23
CA ASP A 39 -16.86 7.52 9.53
C ASP A 39 -17.73 6.93 8.41
N LYS A 40 -17.27 7.05 7.16
CA LYS A 40 -17.91 6.48 5.96
C LYS A 40 -17.53 5.03 5.68
N LYS A 41 -16.66 4.43 6.50
CA LYS A 41 -16.11 3.08 6.33
C LYS A 41 -15.43 2.88 4.98
N PHE A 42 -14.77 3.91 4.48
CA PHE A 42 -13.91 3.79 3.30
C PHE A 42 -12.56 3.21 3.68
N HIS A 43 -12.03 2.37 2.80
CA HIS A 43 -10.62 2.01 2.88
C HIS A 43 -9.79 3.25 2.53
N THR A 44 -8.64 3.40 3.17
CA THR A 44 -7.75 4.53 2.92
C THR A 44 -6.35 4.06 2.59
N THR A 45 -5.77 4.69 1.57
CA THR A 45 -4.34 4.57 1.24
C THR A 45 -3.70 5.90 1.56
N LEU A 46 -2.76 5.94 2.50
CA LEU A 46 -1.96 7.14 2.76
C LEU A 46 -0.81 7.21 1.76
N SER A 47 -0.83 8.21 0.88
CA SER A 47 0.21 8.46 -0.11
C SER A 47 1.25 9.42 0.45
N LEU A 48 2.51 9.02 0.39
CA LEU A 48 3.66 9.79 0.86
C LEU A 48 4.60 10.02 -0.31
N ASP A 49 4.58 11.25 -0.84
CA ASP A 49 5.60 11.69 -1.78
C ASP A 49 6.81 12.18 -1.00
N VAL A 50 7.90 11.41 -1.05
CA VAL A 50 9.12 11.68 -0.28
C VAL A 50 10.18 12.42 -1.06
N GLY A 51 9.95 12.72 -2.35
CA GLY A 51 10.93 13.39 -3.21
C GLY A 51 11.33 14.80 -2.72
N GLU A 52 10.48 15.44 -1.92
CA GLU A 52 10.69 16.82 -1.44
C GLU A 52 10.62 16.97 0.09
N THR A 53 10.46 15.88 0.83
CA THR A 53 10.34 15.97 2.30
C THR A 53 11.68 16.36 2.94
N LYS A 54 11.61 17.25 3.93
CA LYS A 54 12.75 17.67 4.75
C LYS A 54 12.79 16.98 6.11
N GLU A 55 11.78 16.17 6.40
CA GLU A 55 11.68 15.45 7.66
C GLU A 55 12.67 14.26 7.64
N PRO A 56 13.43 14.04 8.73
CA PRO A 56 14.24 12.84 8.86
C PRO A 56 13.38 11.56 8.77
N PRO A 57 13.88 10.46 8.18
CA PRO A 57 13.09 9.23 7.95
C PRO A 57 12.36 8.73 9.20
N ILE A 58 13.09 8.63 10.32
CA ILE A 58 12.55 8.16 11.60
C ILE A 58 11.48 9.11 12.18
N ALA A 59 11.63 10.42 11.98
CA ALA A 59 10.67 11.40 12.47
C ALA A 59 9.37 11.32 11.68
N LEU A 60 9.47 11.19 10.36
CA LEU A 60 8.33 11.02 9.47
C LEU A 60 7.61 9.69 9.74
N ALA A 61 8.33 8.58 9.86
CA ALA A 61 7.78 7.26 10.19
C ALA A 61 7.00 7.28 11.51
N ASN A 62 7.58 7.85 12.57
CA ASN A 62 6.90 7.99 13.87
C ASN A 62 5.65 8.87 13.78
N THR A 63 5.68 9.93 12.98
CA THR A 63 4.53 10.81 12.77
C THR A 63 3.39 10.07 12.06
N ILE A 64 3.72 9.28 11.03
CA ILE A 64 2.74 8.43 10.33
C ILE A 64 2.13 7.41 11.28
N ALA A 65 2.96 6.70 12.04
CA ALA A 65 2.50 5.71 13.02
C ALA A 65 1.55 6.33 14.06
N SER A 66 1.95 7.49 14.62
CA SER A 66 1.13 8.22 15.58
C SER A 66 -0.24 8.61 15.01
N LYS A 67 -0.30 9.03 13.74
CA LYS A 67 -1.56 9.35 13.06
C LYS A 67 -2.43 8.11 12.83
N ILE A 68 -1.83 6.98 12.47
CA ILE A 68 -2.54 5.70 12.30
C ILE A 68 -3.13 5.25 13.65
N ASP A 69 -2.36 5.33 14.73
CA ASP A 69 -2.81 4.93 16.07
C ASP A 69 -3.91 5.84 16.62
N ALA A 70 -3.81 7.15 16.39
CA ALA A 70 -4.76 8.12 16.92
C ALA A 70 -6.15 8.03 16.28
N HIS A 71 -6.20 7.82 14.96
CA HIS A 71 -7.46 7.89 14.20
C HIS A 71 -7.99 6.51 13.79
N GLY A 72 -7.12 5.51 13.70
CA GLY A 72 -7.42 4.26 13.00
C GLY A 72 -7.46 4.45 11.48
N GLY A 73 -7.90 3.42 10.76
CA GLY A 73 -7.86 3.40 9.29
C GLY A 73 -6.44 3.13 8.75
N CYS A 74 -6.15 3.64 7.54
CA CYS A 74 -4.90 3.42 6.82
C CYS A 74 -4.68 1.93 6.51
N ASP A 75 -5.45 1.44 5.54
CA ASP A 75 -5.35 0.07 5.03
C ASP A 75 -4.05 -0.15 4.26
N TYR A 76 -3.57 0.90 3.60
CA TYR A 76 -2.31 0.89 2.87
C TYR A 76 -1.51 2.16 3.14
N ILE A 77 -0.20 2.01 3.15
CA ILE A 77 0.77 3.11 3.15
C ILE A 77 1.51 2.99 1.84
N TRP A 78 1.46 4.02 1.02
CA TRP A 78 2.13 4.07 -0.26
C TRP A 78 3.23 5.12 -0.19
N ILE A 79 4.48 4.69 -0.31
CA ILE A 79 5.61 5.61 -0.48
C ILE A 79 5.90 5.73 -1.97
N SER A 80 5.79 6.94 -2.47
CA SER A 80 6.09 7.31 -3.84
C SER A 80 7.25 8.31 -3.85
N THR A 81 8.04 8.30 -4.91
CA THR A 81 9.12 9.26 -5.06
C THR A 81 9.47 9.46 -6.53
N ASN A 82 10.16 10.55 -6.81
CA ASN A 82 10.89 10.71 -8.06
C ASN A 82 12.32 10.16 -7.91
N GLU A 83 13.09 10.15 -9.00
CA GLU A 83 14.48 9.64 -9.00
C GLU A 83 15.40 10.28 -7.95
N ASN A 84 15.09 11.48 -7.44
CA ASN A 84 15.95 12.17 -6.48
C ASN A 84 15.71 11.74 -5.01
N GLY A 85 14.62 11.04 -4.73
CA GLY A 85 14.25 10.65 -3.36
C GLY A 85 14.27 9.15 -3.12
N THR A 86 15.02 8.39 -3.91
CA THR A 86 15.09 6.92 -3.85
C THR A 86 15.67 6.43 -2.53
N ASP A 87 16.80 6.99 -2.09
CA ASP A 87 17.45 6.62 -0.82
C ASP A 87 16.54 6.90 0.37
N LEU A 88 15.85 8.04 0.32
CA LEU A 88 14.92 8.47 1.36
C LEU A 88 13.69 7.55 1.41
N MET A 89 13.19 7.10 0.25
CA MET A 89 12.12 6.11 0.19
C MET A 89 12.52 4.79 0.85
N VAL A 90 13.71 4.27 0.54
CA VAL A 90 14.23 3.03 1.16
C VAL A 90 14.32 3.22 2.67
N GLN A 91 14.95 4.30 3.15
CA GLN A 91 15.10 4.58 4.58
C GLN A 91 13.74 4.69 5.30
N ILE A 92 12.77 5.41 4.72
CA ILE A 92 11.44 5.53 5.32
C ILE A 92 10.72 4.18 5.34
N ALA A 93 10.85 3.37 4.28
CA ALA A 93 10.28 2.04 4.22
C ALA A 93 10.85 1.17 5.36
N GLU A 94 12.18 1.16 5.54
CA GLU A 94 12.84 0.43 6.62
C GLU A 94 12.36 0.87 8.00
N GLU A 95 12.33 2.17 8.29
CA GLU A 95 11.87 2.71 9.57
C GLU A 95 10.42 2.32 9.86
N LEU A 96 9.53 2.43 8.86
CA LEU A 96 8.13 2.04 8.98
C LEU A 96 7.96 0.54 9.27
N MET A 97 8.83 -0.32 8.74
CA MET A 97 8.73 -1.77 8.93
C MET A 97 8.94 -2.21 10.38
N TYR A 98 9.65 -1.42 11.19
CA TYR A 98 9.87 -1.70 12.61
C TYR A 98 8.77 -1.18 13.53
N LEU A 99 7.84 -0.38 13.01
CA LEU A 99 6.78 0.22 13.81
C LEU A 99 5.58 -0.72 13.94
N ASP A 100 5.18 -0.94 15.20
CA ASP A 100 3.89 -1.54 15.52
C ASP A 100 2.85 -0.42 15.63
N VAL A 101 1.77 -0.57 14.88
CA VAL A 101 0.63 0.36 14.91
C VAL A 101 -0.65 -0.45 14.93
N ALA A 102 -1.75 0.14 15.37
CA ALA A 102 -3.04 -0.53 15.50
C ALA A 102 -3.49 -1.19 14.18
N GLY A 103 -3.99 -2.43 14.27
CA GLY A 103 -4.53 -3.18 13.13
C GLY A 103 -3.54 -4.18 12.52
N ALA A 104 -3.55 -4.31 11.20
CA ALA A 104 -2.64 -5.19 10.46
C ALA A 104 -1.19 -4.68 10.56
N THR A 105 -0.16 -5.51 10.43
CA THR A 105 1.23 -5.01 10.56
C THR A 105 1.54 -3.96 9.49
N VAL A 106 2.42 -2.99 9.78
CA VAL A 106 2.85 -1.97 8.79
C VAL A 106 3.41 -2.66 7.54
N LYS A 107 4.23 -3.69 7.71
CA LYS A 107 4.73 -4.55 6.63
C LYS A 107 3.64 -5.06 5.68
N SER A 108 2.48 -5.45 6.20
CA SER A 108 1.38 -5.95 5.37
C SER A 108 0.66 -4.85 4.59
N ARG A 109 0.78 -3.59 5.00
CA ARG A 109 0.11 -2.42 4.45
C ARG A 109 1.01 -1.56 3.56
N LEU A 110 2.32 -1.71 3.71
CA LEU A 110 3.33 -0.93 3.00
C LEU A 110 3.41 -1.32 1.53
N MET A 111 3.41 -0.30 0.67
CA MET A 111 3.62 -0.36 -0.77
C MET A 111 4.64 0.70 -1.17
N VAL A 112 5.47 0.41 -2.16
CA VAL A 112 6.48 1.34 -2.68
C VAL A 112 6.43 1.40 -4.21
N ASP A 113 6.82 2.52 -4.80
CA ASP A 113 6.99 2.61 -6.25
C ASP A 113 8.20 1.79 -6.73
N ALA A 114 8.04 1.07 -7.84
CA ALA A 114 9.13 0.35 -8.50
C ALA A 114 9.99 1.29 -9.37
N VAL A 115 10.55 2.33 -8.77
CA VAL A 115 11.21 3.44 -9.49
C VAL A 115 12.40 2.97 -10.34
N ASN A 116 13.30 2.18 -9.75
CA ASN A 116 14.46 1.59 -10.43
C ASN A 116 14.88 0.28 -9.74
N GLU A 117 15.89 -0.38 -10.30
CA GLU A 117 16.35 -1.71 -9.87
C GLU A 117 16.87 -1.71 -8.43
N ASP A 118 17.80 -0.80 -8.12
CA ASP A 118 18.41 -0.67 -6.78
C ASP A 118 17.36 -0.52 -5.67
N VAL A 119 16.39 0.37 -5.90
CA VAL A 119 15.28 0.60 -4.97
C VAL A 119 14.44 -0.65 -4.76
N VAL A 120 14.11 -1.35 -5.85
CA VAL A 120 13.30 -2.57 -5.75
C VAL A 120 14.09 -3.65 -5.03
N GLU A 121 15.36 -3.84 -5.35
CA GLU A 121 16.22 -4.81 -4.68
C GLU A 121 16.31 -4.56 -3.17
N ASP A 122 16.63 -3.33 -2.77
CA ASP A 122 16.80 -2.92 -1.37
C ASP A 122 15.49 -3.05 -0.59
N THR A 123 14.38 -2.53 -1.13
CA THR A 123 13.08 -2.63 -0.46
C THR A 123 12.58 -4.08 -0.40
N LEU A 124 12.88 -4.89 -1.43
CA LEU A 124 12.51 -6.29 -1.48
C LEU A 124 13.29 -7.05 -0.40
N PHE A 125 14.58 -6.76 -0.26
CA PHE A 125 15.44 -7.32 0.77
C PHE A 125 15.00 -6.91 2.17
N ALA A 126 14.66 -5.63 2.39
CA ALA A 126 14.07 -5.13 3.64
C ALA A 126 12.75 -5.85 3.99
N GLY A 127 12.06 -6.37 2.97
CA GLY A 127 10.90 -7.25 3.09
C GLY A 127 9.58 -6.60 2.69
N VAL A 128 9.63 -5.53 1.90
CA VAL A 128 8.45 -4.98 1.22
C VAL A 128 7.93 -6.02 0.24
N ASN A 129 6.61 -6.22 0.23
CA ASN A 129 5.95 -7.27 -0.54
C ASN A 129 4.91 -6.72 -1.54
N LYS A 130 4.78 -5.39 -1.66
CA LYS A 130 3.81 -4.75 -2.54
C LYS A 130 4.50 -3.61 -3.28
N TYR A 131 4.40 -3.65 -4.60
CA TYR A 131 5.01 -2.68 -5.49
C TYR A 131 3.92 -2.04 -6.35
N VAL A 132 4.02 -0.72 -6.50
CA VAL A 132 3.20 0.04 -7.44
C VAL A 132 3.98 0.13 -8.75
N ILE A 133 3.36 -0.38 -9.81
CA ILE A 133 3.95 -0.44 -11.15
C ILE A 133 3.25 0.58 -12.04
N SER A 134 4.04 1.42 -12.71
CA SER A 134 3.57 2.44 -13.65
C SER A 134 3.87 2.08 -15.11
N ASP A 135 4.84 1.21 -15.35
CA ASP A 135 5.28 0.80 -16.69
C ASP A 135 5.56 -0.72 -16.76
N GLU A 136 5.37 -1.32 -17.94
CA GLU A 136 5.56 -2.78 -18.13
C GLU A 136 7.01 -3.22 -17.89
N ASN A 137 8.01 -2.38 -18.19
CA ASN A 137 9.42 -2.72 -17.95
C ASN A 137 9.71 -2.93 -16.45
N GLN A 138 8.97 -2.25 -15.57
CA GLN A 138 9.11 -2.42 -14.13
C GLN A 138 8.58 -3.78 -13.65
N ILE A 139 7.65 -4.39 -14.40
CA ILE A 139 7.18 -5.76 -14.13
C ILE A 139 8.32 -6.74 -14.37
N GLU A 140 8.99 -6.66 -15.53
CA GLU A 140 10.09 -7.55 -15.87
C GLU A 140 11.24 -7.45 -14.87
N MET A 141 11.59 -6.22 -14.47
CA MET A 141 12.58 -5.94 -13.43
C MET A 141 12.20 -6.57 -12.09
N LEU A 142 10.96 -6.37 -11.62
CA LEU A 142 10.48 -6.93 -10.35
C LEU A 142 10.44 -8.46 -10.39
N GLU A 143 10.10 -9.05 -11.54
CA GLU A 143 10.11 -10.50 -11.74
C GLU A 143 11.52 -11.08 -11.65
N SER A 144 12.49 -10.46 -12.32
CA SER A 144 13.90 -10.88 -12.25
C SER A 144 14.41 -10.84 -10.81
N LEU A 145 14.21 -9.72 -10.10
CA LEU A 145 14.69 -9.55 -8.73
C LEU A 145 13.98 -10.47 -7.73
N ALA A 146 12.69 -10.73 -7.93
CA ALA A 146 11.95 -11.67 -7.09
C ALA A 146 12.46 -13.10 -7.28
N ASP A 147 12.68 -13.52 -8.53
CA ASP A 147 13.22 -14.85 -8.84
C ASP A 147 14.62 -15.04 -8.25
N ASP A 148 15.50 -14.03 -8.35
CA ASP A 148 16.85 -14.05 -7.76
C ASP A 148 16.82 -14.21 -6.23
N GLN A 149 15.80 -13.66 -5.57
CA GLN A 149 15.59 -13.81 -4.13
C GLN A 149 14.70 -15.01 -3.74
N GLY A 150 14.29 -15.85 -4.70
CA GLY A 150 13.45 -17.02 -4.47
C GLY A 150 12.03 -16.68 -4.00
N LYS A 151 11.49 -15.54 -4.42
CA LYS A 151 10.15 -15.03 -4.06
C LYS A 151 9.17 -15.27 -5.19
N ALA A 152 7.95 -15.68 -4.83
CA ALA A 152 6.85 -15.82 -5.79
C ALA A 152 6.04 -14.53 -5.89
N LEU A 153 5.66 -14.15 -7.11
CA LEU A 153 4.87 -12.96 -7.38
C LEU A 153 3.39 -13.27 -7.59
N LEU A 154 2.54 -12.39 -7.06
CA LEU A 154 1.10 -12.39 -7.28
C LEU A 154 0.71 -11.06 -7.91
N ARG A 155 0.17 -11.11 -9.13
CA ARG A 155 -0.38 -9.95 -9.83
C ARG A 155 -1.89 -9.84 -9.49
N MET A 156 -2.35 -8.67 -9.07
CA MET A 156 -3.74 -8.41 -8.65
C MET A 156 -4.41 -7.33 -9.48
#